data_AF-A0A7X2NQR8-F1
#
_entry.id   AF-A0A7X2NQR8-F1
#
_cell.length_a   1.000
_cell.length_b   1.000
_cell.length_c   1.000
_cell.angle_alpha   90.00
_cell.angle_beta   90.00
_cell.angle_gamma   90.00
#
_symmetry.space_group_name_H-M   'P 1'
#
loop_
_entity.id
_entity.type
_entity.pdbx_description
1 polymer ?
#
loop_
_entity_poly.entity_id
_entity_poly.type
_entity_poly.pdbx_seq_one_letter_code
_entity_poly.pdbx_strand_id
1 'polypeptide(L)'
;MAVAEEEPEPKKPVYKREEEYLGLINGKKWEANGKGWLYIEINAGDLLNEAEPCADNIQTAVNAVRDAMLEGDQYLNDSDSADLTVRYYCDNLSPERRKYSEVNQ
;
A
#
# COMPACT_ATOMS: atom_id res chain seq x y z
N MET A 1 -20.72 -47.57 7.32
CA MET A 1 -21.14 -46.35 8.03
C MET A 1 -20.45 -45.19 7.34
N ALA A 2 -21.23 -44.23 6.84
CA ALA A 2 -20.72 -43.09 6.09
C ALA A 2 -19.77 -42.28 6.97
N VAL A 3 -18.58 -41.98 6.46
CA VAL A 3 -17.64 -41.05 7.07
C VAL A 3 -18.25 -39.67 6.84
N ALA A 4 -18.59 -38.96 7.92
CA ALA A 4 -19.07 -37.61 7.82
C ALA A 4 -17.94 -36.76 7.22
N GLU A 5 -18.16 -36.27 6.00
CA GLU A 5 -17.32 -35.24 5.40
C GLU A 5 -17.54 -33.97 6.22
N GLU A 6 -16.58 -33.62 7.06
CA GLU A 6 -16.55 -32.32 7.74
C GLU A 6 -16.50 -31.23 6.66
N GLU A 7 -17.59 -30.48 6.50
CA GLU A 7 -17.62 -29.30 5.65
C GLU A 7 -16.53 -28.32 6.13
N PRO A 8 -15.64 -27.83 5.24
CA PRO A 8 -14.58 -26.93 5.66
C PRO A 8 -15.20 -25.64 6.19
N GLU A 9 -14.91 -25.32 7.45
CA GLU A 9 -15.31 -24.07 8.09
C GLU A 9 -14.96 -22.87 7.18
N PRO A 10 -15.83 -21.84 7.10
CA PRO A 10 -15.57 -20.68 6.25
C PRO A 10 -14.27 -20.03 6.72
N LYS A 11 -13.23 -20.14 5.89
CA LYS A 11 -11.94 -19.48 6.12
C LYS A 11 -12.23 -17.98 6.25
N LYS A 12 -12.04 -17.43 7.45
CA LYS A 12 -12.05 -15.98 7.67
C LYS A 12 -11.10 -15.36 6.63
N PRO A 13 -11.48 -14.25 5.97
CA PRO A 13 -10.57 -13.58 5.04
C PRO A 13 -9.29 -13.24 5.79
N VAL A 14 -8.17 -13.77 5.32
CA VAL A 14 -6.85 -13.48 5.86
C VAL A 14 -6.44 -12.14 5.28
N TYR A 15 -6.75 -11.07 6.00
CA TYR A 15 -6.40 -9.71 5.59
C TYR A 15 -4.87 -9.52 5.62
N LYS A 16 -4.31 -8.91 4.58
CA LYS A 16 -2.91 -8.49 4.56
C LYS A 16 -2.68 -7.43 5.63
N ARG A 17 -1.52 -7.52 6.27
CA ARG A 17 -1.07 -6.54 7.26
C ARG A 17 -0.49 -5.32 6.57
N GLU A 18 -0.45 -4.19 7.28
CA GLU A 18 0.14 -2.93 6.80
C GLU A 18 1.56 -3.12 6.25
N GLU A 19 2.37 -3.95 6.91
CA GLU A 19 3.74 -4.30 6.51
C GLU A 19 3.81 -4.90 5.09
N GLU A 20 2.81 -5.68 4.69
CA GLU A 20 2.77 -6.28 3.35
C GLU A 20 2.42 -5.23 2.28
N TYR A 21 1.49 -4.32 2.59
CA TYR A 21 1.18 -3.18 1.74
C TYR A 21 2.39 -2.25 1.57
N LEU A 22 3.12 -1.99 2.66
CA LEU A 22 4.38 -1.24 2.64
C LEU A 22 5.42 -1.92 1.75
N GLY A 23 5.57 -3.25 1.86
CA GLY A 23 6.45 -4.04 1.01
C GLY A 23 6.10 -3.90 -0.48
N LEU A 24 4.81 -3.96 -0.82
CA LEU A 24 4.32 -3.78 -2.19
C LEU A 24 4.61 -2.39 -2.73
N ILE A 25 4.32 -1.34 -1.95
CA ILE A 25 4.59 0.05 -2.34
C ILE A 25 6.09 0.27 -2.55
N ASN A 26 6.94 -0.20 -1.62
CA ASN A 26 8.39 -0.08 -1.74
C ASN A 26 8.93 -0.85 -2.94
N GLY A 27 8.38 -2.03 -3.25
CA GLY A 27 8.68 -2.77 -4.48
C GLY A 27 8.39 -1.94 -5.72
N LYS A 28 7.17 -1.39 -5.83
CA LYS A 28 6.77 -0.50 -6.95
C LYS A 28 7.70 0.72 -7.08
N LYS A 29 8.09 1.33 -5.96
CA LYS A 29 9.07 2.45 -5.93
C LYS A 29 10.42 2.03 -6.52
N TRP A 30 10.98 0.91 -6.06
CA TRP A 30 12.26 0.39 -6.56
C TRP A 30 12.22 0.01 -8.04
N GLU A 31 11.14 -0.62 -8.49
CA GLU A 31 10.93 -0.92 -9.91
C GLU A 31 10.85 0.34 -10.76
N ALA A 32 10.16 1.38 -10.28
CA ALA A 32 10.07 2.67 -10.95
C ALA A 32 11.44 3.38 -11.01
N ASN A 33 12.20 3.36 -9.92
CA ASN A 33 13.57 3.87 -9.88
C ASN A 33 14.46 3.15 -10.90
N GLY A 34 14.41 1.81 -10.95
CA GLY A 34 15.17 1.00 -11.91
C GLY A 34 14.78 1.26 -13.37
N LYS A 35 13.53 1.68 -13.63
CA LYS A 35 13.06 2.10 -14.96
C LYS A 35 13.40 3.56 -15.30
N GLY A 36 13.98 4.31 -14.37
CA GLY A 36 14.28 5.73 -14.54
C GLY A 36 13.04 6.63 -14.53
N TRP A 37 11.97 6.21 -13.86
CA TRP A 37 10.75 7.01 -13.71
C TRP A 37 10.94 8.04 -12.60
N LEU A 38 10.47 9.28 -12.84
CA LEU A 38 10.56 10.36 -11.87
C LEU A 38 9.66 10.12 -10.66
N TYR A 39 8.45 9.64 -10.92
CA TYR A 39 7.45 9.40 -9.88
C TYR A 39 6.53 8.24 -10.27
N ILE A 40 5.83 7.71 -9.25
CA ILE A 40 4.66 6.85 -9.42
C ILE A 40 3.49 7.42 -8.63
N GLU A 41 2.29 7.12 -9.09
CA GLU A 41 1.06 7.47 -8.41
C GLU A 41 0.42 6.18 -7.93
N ILE A 42 0.12 6.13 -6.64
CA ILE A 42 -0.57 4.99 -6.03
C ILE A 42 -1.84 5.51 -5.38
N ASN A 43 -2.94 4.90 -5.77
CA ASN A 43 -4.23 5.06 -5.14
C ASN A 43 -4.46 3.93 -4.13
N ALA A 44 -4.99 4.24 -2.94
CA ALA A 44 -5.20 3.25 -1.88
C ALA A 44 -6.28 2.20 -2.25
N GLY A 45 -7.32 2.60 -2.98
CA GLY A 45 -8.35 1.70 -3.51
C GLY A 45 -7.81 0.73 -4.55
N ASP A 46 -7.04 1.23 -5.52
CA ASP A 46 -6.36 0.38 -6.51
C ASP A 46 -5.37 -0.57 -5.85
N LEU A 47 -4.56 -0.07 -4.89
CA LEU A 47 -3.61 -0.89 -4.15
C LEU A 47 -4.31 -2.03 -3.38
N LEU A 48 -5.43 -1.74 -2.71
CA LEU A 48 -6.24 -2.75 -2.04
C LEU A 48 -6.77 -3.78 -3.03
N ASN A 49 -7.33 -3.33 -4.16
CA ASN A 49 -7.89 -4.24 -5.16
C ASN A 49 -6.83 -5.12 -5.84
N GLU A 50 -5.63 -4.57 -6.09
CA GLU A 50 -4.48 -5.32 -6.60
C GLU A 50 -3.96 -6.35 -5.59
N ALA A 51 -3.93 -6.00 -4.30
CA ALA A 51 -3.36 -6.84 -3.26
C ALA A 51 -4.34 -7.91 -2.75
N GLU A 52 -5.62 -7.54 -2.60
CA GLU A 52 -6.70 -8.31 -1.99
C GLU A 52 -8.04 -7.96 -2.65
N PRO A 53 -8.39 -8.57 -3.80
CA PRO A 53 -9.66 -8.29 -4.46
C PRO A 53 -10.83 -8.67 -3.54
N CYS A 54 -11.83 -7.79 -3.46
CA CYS A 54 -13.04 -7.92 -2.62
C CYS A 54 -12.81 -7.87 -1.10
N ALA A 55 -11.65 -7.44 -0.62
CA ALA A 55 -11.42 -7.23 0.82
C ALA A 55 -11.90 -5.85 1.30
N ASP A 56 -12.44 -5.79 2.51
CA ASP A 56 -12.84 -4.54 3.19
C ASP A 56 -11.70 -4.06 4.12
N ASN A 57 -10.49 -3.93 3.58
CA ASN A 57 -9.28 -3.61 4.36
C ASN A 57 -8.67 -2.24 3.99
N ILE A 58 -9.54 -1.31 3.61
CA ILE A 58 -9.09 -0.04 3.04
C ILE A 58 -8.30 0.82 4.02
N GLN A 59 -8.66 0.78 5.31
CA GLN A 59 -7.95 1.54 6.34
C GLN A 59 -6.48 1.11 6.45
N THR A 60 -6.20 -0.19 6.34
CA THR A 60 -4.82 -0.69 6.36
C THR A 60 -4.04 -0.28 5.11
N ALA A 61 -4.68 -0.29 3.94
CA ALA A 61 -4.05 0.18 2.71
C ALA A 61 -3.77 1.70 2.76
N VAL A 62 -4.72 2.50 3.27
CA VAL A 62 -4.59 3.95 3.47
C VAL A 62 -3.43 4.27 4.42
N ASN A 63 -3.35 3.58 5.56
CA ASN A 63 -2.25 3.78 6.52
C ASN A 63 -0.90 3.41 5.92
N ALA A 64 -0.81 2.30 5.18
CA ALA A 64 0.41 1.90 4.50
C ALA A 64 0.85 2.91 3.42
N VAL A 65 -0.10 3.46 2.65
CA VAL A 65 0.18 4.51 1.65
C VAL A 65 0.77 5.75 2.33
N ARG A 66 0.20 6.18 3.46
CA ARG A 66 0.73 7.33 4.21
C ARG A 66 2.08 7.05 4.84
N ASP A 67 2.26 5.89 5.46
CA ASP A 67 3.54 5.54 6.08
C ASP A 67 4.66 5.37 5.05
N ALA A 68 4.34 4.90 3.83
CA ALA A 68 5.32 4.79 2.75
C ALA A 68 5.88 6.14 2.25
N MET A 69 5.29 7.28 2.66
CA MET A 69 5.71 8.60 2.18
C MET A 69 7.05 9.05 2.78
N LEU A 70 7.90 9.57 1.91
CA LEU A 70 9.18 10.18 2.22
C LEU A 70 9.12 11.69 2.00
N GLU A 71 10.10 12.42 2.54
CA GLU A 71 10.21 13.87 2.37
C GLU A 71 10.20 14.25 0.88
N GLY A 72 9.28 15.13 0.47
CA GLY A 72 9.10 15.54 -0.92
C GLY A 72 8.01 14.79 -1.69
N ASP A 73 7.50 13.66 -1.18
CA ASP A 73 6.31 13.01 -1.73
C ASP A 73 5.06 13.90 -1.54
N GLN A 74 4.08 13.77 -2.43
CA GLN A 74 2.92 14.67 -2.46
C GLN A 74 1.61 13.91 -2.48
N TYR A 75 0.66 14.34 -1.66
CA TYR A 75 -0.74 13.95 -1.80
C TYR A 75 -1.33 14.62 -3.04
N LEU A 76 -1.81 13.83 -3.99
CA LEU A 76 -2.63 14.33 -5.11
C LEU A 76 -4.08 14.47 -4.68
N ASN A 77 -4.55 13.55 -3.83
CA ASN A 77 -5.82 13.62 -3.14
C ASN A 77 -5.60 13.07 -1.72
N ASP A 78 -5.80 13.90 -0.71
CA ASP A 78 -5.72 13.49 0.70
C ASP A 78 -7.11 13.11 1.19
N SER A 79 -7.29 11.83 1.47
CA SER A 79 -8.55 11.26 1.95
C SER A 79 -8.26 10.07 2.86
N ASP A 80 -9.15 9.81 3.82
CA ASP A 80 -9.10 8.64 4.70
C ASP A 80 -9.79 7.41 4.10
N SER A 81 -9.97 7.39 2.78
CA SER A 81 -10.74 6.40 2.03
C SER A 81 -10.01 5.95 0.76
N ALA A 82 -10.69 5.13 -0.06
CA ALA A 82 -10.13 4.55 -1.28
C ALA A 82 -9.63 5.57 -2.30
N ASP A 83 -10.07 6.81 -2.23
CA ASP A 83 -9.66 7.91 -3.09
C ASP A 83 -8.31 8.54 -2.70
N LEU A 84 -7.70 8.14 -1.57
CA LEU A 84 -6.35 8.56 -1.20
C LEU A 84 -5.38 8.26 -2.34
N THR A 85 -4.74 9.30 -2.86
CA THR A 85 -3.79 9.18 -3.98
C THR A 85 -2.53 9.95 -3.67
N VAL A 86 -1.40 9.24 -3.67
CA VAL A 86 -0.08 9.80 -3.37
C VAL A 86 0.82 9.64 -4.59
N ARG A 87 1.54 10.73 -4.90
CA ARG A 87 2.66 10.72 -5.83
C ARG A 87 3.95 10.54 -5.07
N TYR A 88 4.63 9.43 -5.34
CA TYR A 88 5.93 9.11 -4.78
C TYR A 88 7.04 9.43 -5.76
N TYR A 89 7.99 10.28 -5.37
CA TYR A 89 9.17 10.57 -6.17
C TYR A 89 10.22 9.48 -5.96
N CYS A 90 10.48 8.76 -7.06
CA CYS A 90 11.30 7.55 -7.07
C CYS A 90 12.64 7.77 -7.76
N ASP A 91 12.94 8.96 -8.26
CA ASP A 91 14.22 9.31 -8.89
C ASP A 91 15.40 9.26 -7.92
N ASN A 92 15.15 9.60 -6.64
CA ASN A 92 16.16 9.61 -5.59
C ASN A 92 15.68 8.83 -4.35
N LEU A 93 15.63 7.49 -4.47
CA LEU A 93 15.42 6.60 -3.33
C LEU A 93 16.73 6.45 -2.55
N SER A 94 16.89 7.24 -1.48
CA SER A 94 18.00 7.11 -0.52
C SER A 94 17.47 6.64 0.83
N PRO A 95 18.18 5.73 1.53
CA PRO A 95 17.83 5.32 2.90
C PRO A 95 17.98 6.47 3.92
N GLU A 96 18.65 7.56 3.56
CA GLU A 96 18.81 8.75 4.41
C GLU A 96 17.59 9.68 4.35
N ARG A 97 16.64 9.44 3.44
CA ARG A 97 15.42 10.26 3.35
C ARG A 97 14.56 10.08 4.59
N ARG A 98 14.12 11.20 5.15
CA ARG A 98 13.21 11.23 6.29
C ARG A 98 11.79 10.88 5.87
N LYS A 99 10.99 10.36 6.80
CA LYS A 99 9.56 10.11 6.57
C LYS A 99 8.84 11.44 6.41
N TYR A 100 7.81 11.46 5.57
CA TYR A 100 6.97 12.66 5.38
C TYR A 100 6.41 13.19 6.71
N SER A 101 6.00 12.29 7.61
CA SER A 101 5.49 12.60 8.94
C SER A 101 6.52 13.26 9.88
N GLU A 102 7.81 13.12 9.61
CA GLU A 102 8.89 13.73 10.41
C GLU A 102 9.24 15.15 9.94
N VAL A 103 8.96 15.47 8.68
CA VAL A 103 9.35 16.76 8.06
C VAL A 103 8.19 17.75 7.95
N ASN A 104 6.95 17.27 7.88
CA ASN A 104 5.76 18.09 7.61
C ASN A 104 4.79 18.16 8.82
N GLN A 105 5.32 18.44 10.02
CA GLN A 105 4.52 18.67 11.25
C GLN A 105 3.90 20.08 11.33
#